data_AF-A0A956Z3M3-F1
#
_entry.id   AF-A0A956Z3M3-F1
#
_cell.length_a   1.000
_cell.length_b   1.000
_cell.length_c   1.000
_cell.angle_alpha   90.00
_cell.angle_beta   90.00
_cell.angle_gamma   90.00
#
_symmetry.space_group_name_H-M   'P 1'
#
loop_
_entity.id
_entity.type
_entity.pdbx_description
1 polymer ?
#
loop_
_entity_poly.entity_id
_entity_poly.type
_entity_poly.pdbx_seq_one_letter_code
_entity_poly.pdbx_strand_id
1 'polypeptide(L)' 'MRFLTAGESHGPELTAIIEGLPAGLPLTPEDINPDLARRQEGYGSG' A
#
# COMPACT_ATOMS: atom_id res chain seq x y z
N MET A 1 -2.92 -6.85 -15.60
CA MET A 1 -2.43 -6.57 -14.24
C MET A 1 -3.59 -6.77 -13.28
N ARG A 2 -3.37 -7.51 -12.19
CA ARG A 2 -4.39 -7.86 -11.20
C ARG A 2 -3.86 -7.53 -9.80
N PHE A 3 -4.74 -7.14 -8.89
CA PHE A 3 -4.36 -6.96 -7.49
C PHE A 3 -5.42 -7.53 -6.55
N LEU A 4 -4.96 -7.92 -5.37
CA LEU A 4 -5.76 -8.38 -4.24
C LEU A 4 -5.35 -7.60 -3.00
N THR A 5 -6.31 -7.36 -2.12
CA THR A 5 -6.06 -6.78 -0.80
C THR A 5 -6.66 -7.68 0.26
N ALA A 6 -6.05 -7.72 1.44
CA ALA A 6 -6.47 -8.51 2.57
C ALA A 6 -6.13 -7.78 3.88
N GLY A 7 -6.78 -8.17 4.97
CA GLY A 7 -6.60 -7.60 6.30
C GLY A 7 -7.88 -6.94 6.83
N GLU A 8 -7.96 -6.84 8.15
CA GLU A 8 -9.08 -6.23 8.87
C GLU A 8 -8.61 -4.93 9.51
N SER A 9 -9.51 -3.95 9.68
CA SER A 9 -9.15 -2.64 10.25
C SER A 9 -8.53 -2.71 11.65
N HIS A 10 -8.84 -3.75 12.43
CA HIS A 10 -8.29 -4.02 13.76
C HIS A 10 -7.49 -5.33 13.82
N GLY A 11 -7.16 -5.90 12.66
CA GLY A 11 -6.31 -7.07 12.55
C GLY A 11 -4.84 -6.73 12.78
N PRO A 12 -3.95 -7.74 12.75
CA PRO A 12 -2.53 -7.53 12.97
C PRO A 12 -1.86 -6.67 11.87
N GLU A 13 -2.33 -6.80 10.62
CA GLU A 13 -1.76 -6.10 9.47
C GLU A 13 -2.71 -6.05 8.26
N LEU A 14 -2.33 -5.23 7.26
CA LEU A 14 -2.94 -5.16 5.94
C LEU A 14 -1.95 -5.66 4.89
N THR A 15 -2.43 -6.41 3.89
CA THR A 15 -1.59 -7.02 2.85
C THR A 15 -2.17 -6.75 1.47
N ALA A 16 -1.30 -6.46 0.50
CA ALA A 16 -1.67 -6.35 -0.91
C ALA A 16 -0.77 -7.25 -1.78
N ILE A 17 -1.37 -7.92 -2.76
CA ILE A 17 -0.68 -8.77 -3.74
C ILE A 17 -0.95 -8.19 -5.12
N ILE A 18 0.11 -7.95 -5.90
CA ILE A 18 0.02 -7.41 -7.26
C ILE A 18 0.64 -8.42 -8.23
N GLU A 19 -0.13 -8.81 -9.24
CA GLU A 19 0.25 -9.80 -10.26
C GLU A 19 0.36 -9.17 -11.65
N GLY A 20 1.35 -9.63 -12.41
CA GLY A 20 1.61 -9.20 -13.78
C GLY A 20 2.49 -7.95 -13.89
N LEU A 21 3.35 -7.70 -12.90
CA LEU A 21 4.41 -6.70 -13.01
C LEU A 21 5.60 -7.23 -13.84
N PRO A 22 6.24 -6.39 -14.66
CA PRO A 22 7.44 -6.77 -15.39
C PRO A 22 8.61 -7.02 -14.44
N ALA A 23 9.44 -8.01 -14.77
CA ALA A 23 10.67 -8.27 -14.04
C ALA A 23 11.65 -7.08 -14.15
N GLY A 24 12.41 -6.84 -13.09
CA GLY A 24 13.42 -5.78 -13.07
C GLY A 24 12.88 -4.37 -12.86
N LEU A 25 11.58 -4.20 -12.61
CA LEU A 25 11.04 -2.93 -12.13
C LEU A 25 11.66 -2.60 -10.76
N PRO A 26 12.41 -1.49 -10.62
CA PRO A 26 12.88 -1.03 -9.33
C PRO A 26 11.68 -0.66 -8.47
N LEU A 27 11.67 -1.14 -7.23
CA LEU A 27 10.65 -0.80 -6.25
C LEU A 27 11.28 -0.85 -4.86
N THR A 28 11.15 0.24 -4.12
CA THR A 28 11.60 0.34 -2.73
C THR A 28 10.47 0.86 -1.83
N PRO A 29 10.58 0.73 -0.51
CA PRO A 29 9.57 1.27 0.41
C PRO A 29 9.34 2.78 0.26
N GLU A 30 10.36 3.52 -0.17
CA GLU A 30 10.30 4.98 -0.38
C GLU A 30 9.38 5.37 -1.54
N ASP A 31 9.07 4.43 -2.44
CA ASP A 31 8.09 4.64 -3.50
C ASP A 31 6.64 4.56 -3.00
N ILE A 32 6.41 4.01 -1.79
CA ILE A 32 5.07 3.70 -1.24
C ILE A 32 4.78 4.51 0.03
N ASN A 33 5.74 4.60 0.95
CA ASN A 33 5.57 5.20 2.26
C ASN A 33 5.10 6.67 2.23
N PRO A 34 5.58 7.55 1.33
CA PRO A 34 5.10 8.93 1.25
C PRO A 34 3.60 9.02 0.93
N ASP A 35 3.10 8.12 0.07
CA ASP A 35 1.69 8.06 -0.30
C ASP A 35 0.83 7.55 0.86
N LEU A 36 1.32 6.57 1.61
CA LEU A 36 0.66 6.10 2.83
C LEU A 36 0.60 7.18 3.91
N ALA A 37 1.68 7.94 4.10
CA ALA A 37 1.73 9.06 5.03
C ALA A 37 0.74 10.15 4.64
N ARG A 38 0.75 10.55 3.35
CA ARG A 38 -0.20 11.53 2.81
C ARG A 38 -1.66 11.13 3.04
N ARG A 39 -1.97 9.83 2.98
CA ARG A 39 -3.32 9.30 3.21
C ARG A 39 -3.82 9.50 4.65
N GLN A 40 -2.91 9.70 5.59
CA GLN A 40 -3.26 9.96 7.00
C GLN A 40 -3.59 11.44 7.23
N GLU A 41 -3.21 12.33 6.31
CA GLU A 41 -3.34 13.77 6.46
C GLU A 41 -4.61 14.32 5.79
N GLY A 42 -5.33 15.19 6.49
CA GLY A 42 -6.58 15.79 6.02
C GLY A 42 -7.28 16.58 7.12
N TYR A 43 -8.13 17.55 6.73
CA TYR A 43 -8.91 18.30 7.72
C TYR A 43 -9.87 17.36 8.45
N GLY A 44 -9.73 17.26 9.77
CA GLY A 44 -10.51 16.34 10.60
C GLY A 44 -9.95 14.93 10.70
N SER A 45 -8.73 14.67 10.19
CA SER A 45 -8.05 13.39 10.40
C SER A 45 -7.61 13.22 11.86
N GLY A 46 -7.88 12.04 12.42
CA GLY A 46 -7.52 11.55 13.75
C GLY A 46 -7.62 10.04 13.80
#